data_AF-A0A938B1F7-F1
#
_entry.id   AF-A0A938B1F7-F1
#
_cell.length_a   1.000
_cell.length_b   1.000
_cell.length_c   1.000
_cell.angle_alpha   90.00
_cell.angle_beta   90.00
_cell.angle_gamma   90.00
#
_symmetry.space_group_name_H-M   'P 1'
#
loop_
_entity.id
_entity.type
_entity.pdbx_description
1 polymer ?
#
loop_
_entity_poly.entity_id
_entity_poly.type
_entity_poly.pdbx_seq_one_letter_code
_entity_poly.pdbx_strand_id
1 'polypeptide(L)'
;MEKKLYIIKLYNILLQRDPSPHELAKHLESPQDLTQTQRLLAKSAEFKSRFNEIFDKQEKVQNNIPIFIINLKRRQDRKDAISKALRHCGVENFEFITAVDGNEKFDKSCYDDEKARLIHRRLTDQEIACALSHQIVYKKMVKEQIPRAIILEDDAIPTKHLNPFLKNIDRFNLNPDLEILLLAFFTSNNWFNDRLKTHTAEHYLTDQITMSYHPKANQTIENISIHNFSYPSLAVDFIQGAHGYTISDKVASKLLKINTPICCTADDVWNYFKNEFQIVCTSPMLFNRQLSDSDIEENRKKLSFFSFGYDHLAKIDHEDFGR
;
A
#
# COMPACT_ATOMS: atom_id res chain seq x y z
N MET A 1 -9.76 -10.14 -32.80
CA MET A 1 -10.74 -10.72 -31.86
C MET A 1 -10.33 -10.49 -30.40
N GLU A 2 -9.05 -10.70 -30.04
CA GLU A 2 -8.54 -10.52 -28.67
C GLU A 2 -8.67 -9.09 -28.12
N LYS A 3 -8.32 -8.07 -28.90
CA LYS A 3 -8.44 -6.64 -28.48
C LYS A 3 -9.87 -6.28 -28.07
N LYS A 4 -10.87 -6.72 -28.85
CA LYS A 4 -12.30 -6.50 -28.57
C LYS A 4 -12.73 -7.13 -27.25
N LEU A 5 -12.39 -8.41 -27.05
CA LEU A 5 -12.75 -9.15 -25.83
C LEU A 5 -12.10 -8.51 -24.59
N TYR A 6 -10.86 -8.06 -24.73
CA TYR A 6 -10.13 -7.40 -23.66
C TYR A 6 -10.73 -6.04 -23.29
N ILE A 7 -11.11 -5.21 -24.27
CA ILE A 7 -11.79 -3.94 -24.02
C ILE A 7 -13.12 -4.17 -23.27
N ILE A 8 -13.91 -5.16 -23.69
CA ILE A 8 -15.14 -5.54 -23.00
C ILE A 8 -14.84 -5.96 -21.55
N LYS A 9 -13.78 -6.76 -21.34
CA LYS A 9 -13.35 -7.18 -19.99
C LYS A 9 -12.92 -5.98 -19.14
N LEU A 10 -12.19 -5.02 -19.70
CA LEU A 10 -11.80 -3.78 -19.01
C LEU A 10 -13.01 -2.95 -18.59
N TYR A 11 -13.99 -2.79 -19.47
CA TYR A 11 -15.24 -2.08 -19.16
C TYR A 11 -16.04 -2.79 -18.06
N ASN A 12 -16.12 -4.11 -18.10
CA ASN A 12 -16.79 -4.87 -17.03
C ASN A 12 -16.06 -4.78 -15.69
N ILE A 13 -14.72 -4.85 -15.68
CA ILE A 13 -13.93 -4.72 -14.44
C ILE A 13 -13.98 -3.29 -13.89
N LEU A 14 -13.71 -2.30 -14.73
CA LEU A 14 -13.51 -0.92 -14.30
C LEU A 14 -14.82 -0.14 -14.22
N LEU A 15 -15.80 -0.42 -15.07
CA LEU A 15 -17.07 0.32 -15.14
C LEU A 15 -18.32 -0.53 -14.85
N GLN A 16 -18.21 -1.86 -14.69
CA GLN A 16 -19.35 -2.79 -14.46
C GLN A 16 -20.48 -2.68 -15.50
N ARG A 17 -20.13 -2.36 -16.73
CA ARG A 17 -21.04 -2.42 -17.87
C ARG A 17 -20.26 -2.83 -19.11
N ASP A 18 -20.98 -3.17 -20.17
CA ASP A 18 -20.38 -3.29 -21.49
C ASP A 18 -20.13 -1.91 -22.12
N PRO A 19 -19.10 -1.79 -22.98
CA PRO A 19 -18.90 -0.60 -23.79
C PRO A 19 -20.03 -0.47 -24.81
N SER A 20 -20.50 0.75 -25.05
CA SER A 20 -21.39 1.03 -26.18
C SER A 20 -20.70 0.71 -27.51
N PRO A 21 -21.45 0.46 -28.60
CA PRO A 21 -20.87 0.22 -29.92
C PRO A 21 -19.90 1.32 -30.37
N HIS A 22 -20.20 2.57 -30.03
CA HIS A 22 -19.36 3.72 -30.36
C HIS A 22 -18.05 3.76 -29.56
N GLU A 23 -18.12 3.53 -28.25
CA GLU A 23 -16.94 3.43 -27.39
C GLU A 23 -16.02 2.28 -27.80
N LEU A 24 -16.63 1.13 -28.12
CA LEU A 24 -15.90 -0.04 -28.56
C LEU A 24 -15.20 0.21 -29.91
N ALA A 25 -15.89 0.81 -30.88
CA ALA A 25 -15.32 1.19 -32.16
C ALA A 25 -14.13 2.15 -32.00
N LYS A 26 -14.30 3.19 -31.17
CA LYS A 26 -13.23 4.17 -30.86
C LYS A 26 -11.97 3.51 -30.32
N HIS A 27 -12.09 2.54 -29.42
CA HIS A 27 -10.94 1.81 -28.85
C HIS A 27 -10.32 0.81 -29.82
N LEU A 28 -11.11 0.23 -30.73
CA LEU A 28 -10.63 -0.69 -31.75
C LEU A 28 -9.84 0.04 -32.85
N GLU A 29 -10.32 1.21 -33.27
CA GLU A 29 -9.71 2.08 -34.29
C GLU A 29 -8.50 2.86 -33.77
N SER A 30 -8.40 3.06 -32.45
CA SER A 30 -7.30 3.78 -31.83
C SER A 30 -5.97 2.99 -31.93
N PRO A 31 -4.86 3.65 -32.32
CA PRO A 31 -3.52 3.05 -32.31
C PRO A 31 -2.97 2.86 -30.89
N GLN A 32 -3.70 3.34 -29.88
CA GLN A 32 -3.32 3.21 -28.48
C GLN A 32 -3.27 1.74 -28.05
N ASP A 33 -2.29 1.42 -27.20
CA ASP A 33 -2.17 0.12 -26.59
C ASP A 33 -3.27 -0.11 -25.52
N LEU A 34 -3.46 -1.37 -25.15
CA LEU A 34 -4.48 -1.77 -24.19
C LEU A 34 -4.25 -1.17 -22.78
N THR A 35 -2.99 -0.92 -22.42
CA THR A 35 -2.59 -0.31 -21.16
C THR A 35 -3.04 1.15 -21.07
N GLN A 36 -2.98 1.88 -22.18
CA GLN A 36 -3.45 3.26 -22.29
C GLN A 36 -4.98 3.34 -22.23
N THR A 37 -5.68 2.38 -22.86
CA THR A 37 -7.15 2.24 -22.72
C THR A 37 -7.55 1.99 -21.27
N GLN A 38 -6.88 1.08 -20.57
CA GLN A 38 -7.10 0.84 -19.14
C GLN A 38 -6.88 2.11 -18.30
N ARG A 39 -5.79 2.86 -18.56
CA ARG A 39 -5.50 4.14 -17.89
C ARG A 39 -6.60 5.17 -18.06
N LEU A 40 -7.11 5.32 -19.28
CA LEU A 40 -8.17 6.29 -19.59
C LEU A 40 -9.46 5.92 -18.87
N LEU A 41 -9.84 4.64 -18.87
CA LEU A 41 -11.01 4.15 -18.15
C LEU A 41 -10.87 4.37 -16.64
N ALA A 42 -9.74 4.00 -16.04
CA ALA A 42 -9.46 4.19 -14.60
C ALA A 42 -9.34 5.67 -14.18
N LYS A 43 -9.24 6.61 -15.12
CA LYS A 43 -9.25 8.06 -14.86
C LYS A 43 -10.57 8.74 -15.24
N SER A 44 -11.51 8.00 -15.84
CA SER A 44 -12.77 8.54 -16.34
C SER A 44 -13.63 9.08 -15.20
N ALA A 45 -14.45 10.09 -15.52
CA ALA A 45 -15.43 10.63 -14.59
C ALA A 45 -16.41 9.54 -14.13
N GLU A 46 -16.75 8.60 -14.99
CA GLU A 46 -17.59 7.45 -14.68
C GLU A 46 -16.92 6.49 -13.69
N PHE A 47 -15.66 6.11 -13.91
CA PHE A 47 -14.92 5.30 -12.93
C PHE A 47 -14.88 6.00 -11.56
N LYS A 48 -14.63 7.31 -11.54
CA LYS A 48 -14.64 8.13 -10.33
C LYS A 48 -16.05 8.26 -9.72
N SER A 49 -17.09 8.39 -10.54
CA SER A 49 -18.48 8.49 -10.08
C SER A 49 -18.94 7.17 -9.50
N ARG A 50 -18.45 6.01 -9.99
CA ARG A 50 -18.72 4.71 -9.36
C ARG A 50 -18.16 4.60 -7.94
N PHE A 51 -17.05 5.26 -7.62
CA PHE A 51 -16.60 5.41 -6.23
C PHE A 51 -17.46 6.37 -5.41
N ASN A 52 -18.33 7.16 -6.03
CA ASN A 52 -19.27 8.05 -5.34
C ASN A 52 -20.71 7.49 -5.34
N GLU A 53 -21.08 6.66 -6.32
CA GLU A 53 -22.44 6.14 -6.57
C GLU A 53 -22.68 4.75 -5.97
N ILE A 54 -21.63 3.97 -5.66
CA ILE A 54 -21.78 2.64 -5.00
C ILE A 54 -22.04 2.74 -3.49
N PHE A 55 -22.11 3.95 -2.96
CA PHE A 55 -22.18 4.16 -1.52
C PHE A 55 -23.46 4.90 -1.16
N ASP A 56 -24.55 4.15 -1.03
CA ASP A 56 -25.54 4.55 -0.04
C ASP A 56 -24.80 4.69 1.30
N LYS A 57 -25.02 5.81 1.99
CA LYS A 57 -24.41 6.08 3.29
C LYS A 57 -24.62 4.85 4.17
N GLN A 58 -23.53 4.17 4.51
CA GLN A 58 -23.63 2.96 5.32
C GLN A 58 -24.08 3.35 6.74
N GLU A 59 -24.81 2.45 7.39
CA GLU A 59 -25.19 2.63 8.79
C GLU A 59 -23.96 2.90 9.63
N LYS A 60 -24.10 3.79 10.63
CA LYS A 60 -23.00 4.07 11.56
C LYS A 60 -22.53 2.77 12.21
N VAL A 61 -21.22 2.56 12.19
CA VAL A 61 -20.59 1.47 12.92
C VAL A 61 -19.88 2.04 14.14
N GLN A 62 -20.17 1.48 15.30
CA GLN A 62 -19.35 1.72 16.48
C GLN A 62 -18.10 0.87 16.35
N ASN A 63 -16.96 1.52 16.10
CA ASN A 63 -15.69 0.82 16.02
C ASN A 63 -15.18 0.53 17.43
N ASN A 64 -15.05 -0.74 17.75
CA ASN A 64 -14.44 -1.20 19.01
C ASN A 64 -12.91 -1.10 18.98
N ILE A 65 -12.34 -0.82 17.80
CA ILE A 65 -10.89 -0.70 17.58
C ILE A 65 -10.57 0.74 17.16
N PRO A 66 -9.61 1.39 17.83
CA PRO A 66 -9.14 2.71 17.44
C PRO A 66 -8.59 2.71 16.00
N ILE A 67 -8.94 3.76 15.25
CA ILE A 67 -8.41 4.02 13.92
C ILE A 67 -7.50 5.24 14.02
N PHE A 68 -6.22 5.05 13.72
CA PHE A 68 -5.23 6.12 13.62
C PHE A 68 -4.95 6.44 12.16
N ILE A 69 -5.02 7.71 11.81
CA ILE A 69 -4.72 8.20 10.46
C ILE A 69 -3.47 9.06 10.54
N ILE A 70 -2.42 8.62 9.86
CA ILE A 70 -1.16 9.35 9.73
C ILE A 70 -1.34 10.38 8.63
N ASN A 71 -1.21 11.66 8.97
CA ASN A 71 -1.41 12.77 8.04
C ASN A 71 -0.35 13.84 8.26
N LEU A 72 0.20 14.35 7.16
CA LEU A 72 1.11 15.50 7.21
C LEU A 72 0.33 16.76 7.55
N LYS A 73 0.85 17.58 8.47
CA LYS A 73 0.20 18.82 8.92
C LYS A 73 -0.18 19.76 7.77
N ARG A 74 0.62 19.78 6.69
CA ARG A 74 0.38 20.60 5.49
C ARG A 74 -0.70 20.05 4.54
N ARG A 75 -1.12 18.79 4.69
CA ARG A 75 -2.03 18.07 3.78
C ARG A 75 -3.46 18.05 4.32
N GLN A 76 -4.04 19.25 4.52
CA GLN A 76 -5.44 19.38 4.94
C GLN A 76 -6.42 18.84 3.89
N ASP A 77 -6.05 18.92 2.61
CA ASP A 77 -6.78 18.34 1.48
C ASP A 77 -7.01 16.83 1.64
N ARG A 78 -5.95 16.07 1.96
CA ARG A 78 -6.01 14.61 2.17
C ARG A 78 -6.76 14.28 3.45
N LYS A 79 -6.53 15.05 4.52
CA LYS A 79 -7.25 14.94 5.79
C LYS A 79 -8.77 15.05 5.62
N ASP A 80 -9.23 16.03 4.83
CA ASP A 80 -10.66 16.23 4.56
C ASP A 80 -11.23 15.12 3.68
N ALA A 81 -10.47 14.68 2.66
CA ALA A 81 -10.87 13.61 1.76
C ALA A 81 -11.08 12.28 2.49
N ILE A 82 -10.10 11.82 3.28
CA ILE A 82 -10.21 10.56 4.04
C ILE A 82 -11.28 10.66 5.12
N SER A 83 -11.43 11.80 5.79
CA SER A 83 -12.49 12.03 6.78
C SER A 83 -13.87 11.86 6.17
N LYS A 84 -14.10 12.45 4.99
CA LYS A 84 -15.36 12.33 4.25
C LYS A 84 -15.62 10.88 3.84
N ALA A 85 -14.61 10.20 3.30
CA ALA A 85 -14.74 8.83 2.83
C ALA A 85 -15.05 7.85 3.98
N LEU A 86 -14.36 7.95 5.12
CA LEU A 86 -14.61 7.12 6.30
C LEU A 86 -16.03 7.32 6.85
N ARG A 87 -16.47 8.57 7.02
CA ARG A 87 -17.82 8.88 7.49
C ARG A 87 -18.90 8.36 6.55
N HIS A 88 -18.62 8.31 5.26
CA HIS A 88 -19.52 7.76 4.27
C HIS A 88 -19.68 6.24 4.39
N CYS A 89 -18.61 5.54 4.81
CA CYS A 89 -18.64 4.13 5.22
C CYS A 89 -19.18 3.93 6.65
N GLY A 90 -19.76 4.95 7.29
CA GLY A 90 -20.33 4.86 8.63
C GLY A 90 -19.30 4.90 9.76
N VAL A 91 -18.03 5.20 9.46
CA VAL A 91 -16.95 5.31 10.45
C VAL A 91 -16.84 6.74 10.95
N GLU A 92 -17.24 6.98 12.20
CA GLU A 92 -17.26 8.33 12.78
C GLU A 92 -16.09 8.59 13.75
N ASN A 93 -15.51 7.55 14.33
CA ASN A 93 -14.46 7.65 15.35
C ASN A 93 -13.10 7.25 14.77
N PHE A 94 -12.25 8.24 14.55
CA PHE A 94 -10.86 8.08 14.15
C PHE A 94 -10.02 9.26 14.69
N GLU A 95 -8.74 9.02 14.94
CA GLU A 95 -7.80 9.99 15.46
C GLU A 95 -6.71 10.27 14.42
N PHE A 96 -6.39 11.56 14.22
CA PHE A 96 -5.27 11.94 13.37
C PHE A 96 -3.98 12.01 14.17
N ILE A 97 -2.96 11.32 13.67
CA ILE A 97 -1.58 11.40 14.15
C ILE A 97 -0.81 12.28 13.18
N THR A 98 -0.19 13.34 13.71
CA THR A 98 0.62 14.25 12.89
C THR A 98 1.88 13.52 12.44
N ALA A 99 2.02 13.35 11.12
CA ALA A 99 3.17 12.72 10.52
C ALA A 99 4.41 13.61 10.61
N VAL A 100 5.59 12.97 10.64
CA VAL A 100 6.88 13.63 10.44
C VAL A 100 6.99 14.01 8.96
N ASP A 101 7.38 15.26 8.70
CA ASP A 101 7.58 15.77 7.36
C ASP A 101 9.00 15.49 6.88
N GLY A 102 9.16 14.69 5.82
CA GLY A 102 10.46 14.41 5.21
C GLY A 102 11.13 15.60 4.54
N ASN A 103 10.41 16.71 4.35
CA ASN A 103 10.97 17.98 3.86
C ASN A 103 11.53 18.85 5.01
N GLU A 104 11.20 18.53 6.25
CA GLU A 104 11.73 19.20 7.44
C GLU A 104 13.01 18.51 7.94
N LYS A 105 13.85 19.25 8.67
CA LYS A 105 15.04 18.67 9.28
C LYS A 105 14.66 17.85 10.50
N PHE A 106 15.11 16.60 10.55
CA PHE A 106 15.01 15.73 11.72
C PHE A 106 16.38 15.15 12.10
N ASP A 107 16.51 14.73 13.35
CA ASP A 107 17.74 14.17 13.91
C ASP A 107 18.14 12.90 13.16
N LYS A 108 19.32 12.89 12.53
CA LYS A 108 19.82 11.73 11.77
C LYS A 108 20.19 10.54 12.65
N SER A 109 20.32 10.72 13.98
CA SER A 109 20.50 9.59 14.92
C SER A 109 19.33 8.61 14.90
N CYS A 110 18.18 9.04 14.38
CA CYS A 110 17.01 8.19 14.21
C CYS A 110 17.14 7.18 13.07
N TYR A 111 18.20 7.22 12.27
CA TYR A 111 18.40 6.38 11.09
C TYR A 111 19.77 5.70 11.12
N ASP A 112 19.77 4.39 10.93
CA ASP A 112 20.95 3.54 10.87
C ASP A 112 21.27 3.22 9.40
N ASP A 113 22.13 4.03 8.78
CA ASP A 113 22.48 3.90 7.35
C ASP A 113 23.24 2.60 7.05
N GLU A 114 24.09 2.15 7.97
CA GLU A 114 24.86 0.93 7.79
C GLU A 114 23.94 -0.28 7.81
N LYS A 115 23.10 -0.41 8.83
CA LYS A 115 22.11 -1.49 8.91
C LYS A 115 21.12 -1.44 7.75
N ALA A 116 20.66 -0.25 7.35
CA ALA A 116 19.77 -0.09 6.21
C ALA A 116 20.38 -0.62 4.91
N ARG A 117 21.66 -0.37 4.65
CA ARG A 117 22.37 -0.92 3.48
C ARG A 117 22.59 -2.42 3.55
N LEU A 118 22.74 -2.97 4.75
CA LEU A 118 22.92 -4.42 4.95
C LEU A 118 21.63 -5.20 4.72
N ILE A 119 20.47 -4.65 5.11
CA ILE A 119 19.19 -5.36 5.04
C ILE A 119 18.33 -4.96 3.84
N HIS A 120 18.44 -3.72 3.36
CA HIS A 120 17.57 -3.10 2.35
C HIS A 120 18.42 -2.25 1.40
N ARG A 121 18.34 -0.93 1.51
CA ARG A 121 19.16 0.09 0.86
C ARG A 121 19.14 1.35 1.71
N ARG A 122 19.95 2.33 1.31
CA ARG A 122 19.84 3.68 1.86
C ARG A 122 18.43 4.23 1.69
N LEU A 123 17.85 4.74 2.78
CA LEU A 123 16.54 5.36 2.77
C LEU A 123 16.62 6.86 2.46
N THR A 124 15.57 7.36 1.82
CA THR A 124 15.36 8.80 1.63
C THR A 124 14.80 9.46 2.88
N ASP A 125 14.88 10.78 2.97
CA ASP A 125 14.34 11.52 4.12
C ASP A 125 12.82 11.36 4.24
N GLN A 126 12.10 11.25 3.11
CA GLN A 126 10.67 10.98 3.09
C GLN A 126 10.33 9.57 3.58
N GLU A 127 11.17 8.58 3.28
CA GLU A 127 10.98 7.21 3.77
C GLU A 127 11.29 7.06 5.25
N ILE A 128 12.34 7.73 5.73
CA ILE A 128 12.68 7.78 7.15
C ILE A 128 11.54 8.48 7.91
N ALA A 129 11.07 9.63 7.42
CA ALA A 129 9.95 10.36 8.00
C ALA A 129 8.65 9.54 8.02
N CYS A 130 8.35 8.79 6.96
CA CYS A 130 7.23 7.85 6.94
C CYS A 130 7.36 6.80 8.05
N ALA A 131 8.52 6.12 8.15
CA ALA A 131 8.77 5.13 9.20
C ALA A 131 8.66 5.71 10.62
N LEU A 132 9.19 6.91 10.85
CA LEU A 132 9.04 7.64 12.12
C LEU A 132 7.57 7.96 12.44
N SER A 133 6.78 8.31 11.43
CA SER A 133 5.35 8.60 11.58
C SER A 133 4.58 7.38 12.06
N HIS A 134 4.87 6.20 11.51
CA HIS A 134 4.30 4.94 12.01
C HIS A 134 4.78 4.61 13.43
N GLN A 135 6.06 4.86 13.75
CA GLN A 135 6.55 4.67 15.11
C GLN A 135 5.85 5.55 16.16
N ILE A 136 5.37 6.74 15.79
CA ILE A 136 4.57 7.57 16.71
C ILE A 136 3.31 6.80 17.13
N VAL A 137 2.62 6.17 16.16
CA VAL A 137 1.44 5.34 16.44
C VAL A 137 1.81 4.14 17.31
N TYR A 138 2.89 3.43 16.98
CA TYR A 138 3.33 2.26 17.75
C TYR A 138 3.67 2.63 19.21
N LYS A 139 4.38 3.75 19.41
CA LYS A 139 4.73 4.25 20.75
C LYS A 139 3.48 4.62 21.52
N LYS A 140 2.49 5.25 20.87
CA LYS A 140 1.19 5.54 21.46
C LYS A 140 0.48 4.26 21.90
N MET A 141 0.38 3.26 21.03
CA MET A 141 -0.26 1.98 21.34
C MET A 141 0.37 1.30 22.56
N VAL A 142 1.70 1.21 22.60
CA VAL A 142 2.43 0.58 23.72
C VAL A 142 2.25 1.38 25.01
N LYS A 143 2.38 2.72 24.95
CA LYS A 143 2.27 3.59 26.12
C LYS A 143 0.86 3.58 26.72
N GLU A 144 -0.15 3.61 25.87
CA GLU A 144 -1.57 3.69 26.25
C GLU A 144 -2.23 2.30 26.37
N GLN A 145 -1.48 1.22 26.18
CA GLN A 145 -1.95 -0.17 26.25
C GLN A 145 -3.14 -0.45 25.33
N ILE A 146 -3.07 0.06 24.08
CA ILE A 146 -4.11 -0.11 23.07
C ILE A 146 -3.97 -1.51 22.45
N PRO A 147 -4.84 -2.49 22.77
CA PRO A 147 -4.58 -3.90 22.45
C PRO A 147 -4.49 -4.18 20.95
N ARG A 148 -5.22 -3.39 20.15
CA ARG A 148 -5.22 -3.44 18.70
C ARG A 148 -5.64 -2.10 18.14
N ALA A 149 -5.04 -1.71 17.01
CA ALA A 149 -5.44 -0.52 16.28
C ALA A 149 -5.44 -0.78 14.77
N ILE A 150 -6.26 -0.02 14.04
CA ILE A 150 -6.14 0.13 12.59
C ILE A 150 -5.31 1.39 12.33
N ILE A 151 -4.31 1.26 11.47
CA ILE A 151 -3.39 2.33 11.12
C ILE A 151 -3.53 2.59 9.62
N LEU A 152 -3.87 3.81 9.27
CA LEU A 152 -4.10 4.27 7.90
C LEU A 152 -3.14 5.41 7.55
N GLU A 153 -2.71 5.45 6.30
CA GLU A 153 -2.20 6.68 5.68
C GLU A 153 -3.37 7.53 5.19
N ASP A 154 -3.14 8.83 5.01
CA ASP A 154 -4.14 9.79 4.54
C ASP A 154 -4.47 9.69 3.04
N ASP A 155 -3.87 8.77 2.28
CA ASP A 155 -4.28 8.39 0.91
C ASP A 155 -5.08 7.07 0.86
N ALA A 156 -5.41 6.50 2.02
CA ALA A 156 -6.26 5.32 2.08
C ALA A 156 -7.71 5.66 1.71
N ILE A 157 -8.27 4.93 0.75
CA ILE A 157 -9.65 5.08 0.29
C ILE A 157 -10.46 3.87 0.77
N PRO A 158 -11.38 4.01 1.73
CA PRO A 158 -12.16 2.90 2.23
C PRO A 158 -13.08 2.29 1.16
N THR A 159 -13.26 0.97 1.20
CA THR A 159 -14.23 0.26 0.36
C THR A 159 -15.51 -0.04 1.13
N LYS A 160 -16.56 -0.47 0.43
CA LYS A 160 -17.84 -0.87 1.03
C LYS A 160 -17.71 -2.05 2.03
N HIS A 161 -16.57 -2.74 2.05
CA HIS A 161 -16.30 -3.88 2.91
C HIS A 161 -15.76 -3.48 4.28
N LEU A 162 -15.35 -2.22 4.47
CA LEU A 162 -14.81 -1.73 5.73
C LEU A 162 -15.83 -1.84 6.89
N ASN A 163 -17.07 -1.42 6.69
CA ASN A 163 -18.08 -1.45 7.75
C ASN A 163 -18.45 -2.88 8.19
N PRO A 164 -18.75 -3.84 7.29
CA PRO A 164 -18.92 -5.23 7.67
C PRO A 164 -17.71 -5.83 8.39
N PHE A 165 -16.48 -5.45 7.99
CA PHE A 165 -15.28 -5.88 8.69
C PHE A 165 -15.23 -5.37 10.13
N LEU A 166 -15.44 -4.06 10.32
CA LEU A 166 -15.38 -3.44 11.64
C LEU A 166 -16.43 -4.00 12.60
N LYS A 167 -17.62 -4.37 12.11
CA LYS A 167 -18.65 -5.07 12.89
C LYS A 167 -18.23 -6.48 13.35
N ASN A 168 -17.30 -7.09 12.63
CA ASN A 168 -16.94 -8.50 12.79
C ASN A 168 -15.48 -8.72 13.24
N ILE A 169 -14.67 -7.67 13.40
CA ILE A 169 -13.23 -7.81 13.62
C ILE A 169 -12.90 -8.66 14.86
N ASP A 170 -13.66 -8.49 15.95
CA ASP A 170 -13.49 -9.23 17.20
C ASP A 170 -13.79 -10.74 17.07
N ARG A 171 -14.48 -11.14 15.99
CA ARG A 171 -14.79 -12.55 15.71
C ARG A 171 -13.65 -13.26 14.97
N PHE A 172 -12.72 -12.51 14.38
CA PHE A 172 -11.51 -13.11 13.82
C PHE A 172 -10.54 -13.41 14.96
N ASN A 173 -10.15 -14.68 15.07
CA ASN A 173 -9.21 -15.13 16.09
C ASN A 173 -7.78 -14.76 15.69
N LEU A 174 -7.45 -13.47 15.78
CA LEU A 174 -6.14 -12.94 15.43
C LEU A 174 -5.14 -13.15 16.56
N ASN A 175 -3.97 -13.71 16.25
CA ASN A 175 -2.88 -13.90 17.22
C ASN A 175 -2.27 -12.54 17.60
N PRO A 176 -2.49 -12.07 18.85
CA PRO A 176 -2.01 -10.76 19.26
C PRO A 176 -0.48 -10.68 19.37
N ASP A 177 0.25 -11.79 19.40
CA ASP A 177 1.70 -11.77 19.56
C ASP A 177 2.46 -11.59 18.23
N LEU A 178 1.85 -12.00 17.12
CA LEU A 178 2.56 -12.14 15.85
C LEU A 178 1.83 -11.54 14.64
N GLU A 179 0.50 -11.39 14.67
CA GLU A 179 -0.25 -11.10 13.45
C GLU A 179 -0.30 -9.61 13.05
N ILE A 180 0.21 -9.35 11.85
CA ILE A 180 -0.03 -8.13 11.08
C ILE A 180 -1.10 -8.44 10.05
N LEU A 181 -2.27 -7.81 10.17
CA LEU A 181 -3.37 -7.97 9.21
C LEU A 181 -3.41 -6.79 8.24
N LEU A 182 -3.07 -7.08 7.00
CA LEU A 182 -3.09 -6.11 5.90
C LEU A 182 -4.52 -5.92 5.40
N LEU A 183 -4.97 -4.66 5.39
CA LEU A 183 -6.30 -4.25 4.92
C LEU A 183 -6.23 -3.65 3.50
N ALA A 184 -5.05 -3.17 3.13
CA ALA A 184 -4.62 -2.92 1.77
C ALA A 184 -3.16 -3.32 1.60
N PHE A 185 -2.83 -3.83 0.41
CA PHE A 185 -1.49 -4.21 0.04
C PHE A 185 -1.38 -4.38 -1.48
N PHE A 186 -0.16 -4.36 -1.98
CA PHE A 186 0.23 -4.80 -3.31
C PHE A 186 1.23 -5.94 -3.17
N THR A 187 1.27 -6.85 -4.15
CA THR A 187 2.30 -7.86 -4.20
C THR A 187 3.02 -7.82 -5.54
N SER A 188 4.30 -8.19 -5.53
CA SER A 188 5.01 -8.55 -6.75
C SER A 188 5.32 -10.04 -6.71
N ASN A 189 4.79 -10.80 -7.65
CA ASN A 189 5.25 -12.18 -7.89
C ASN A 189 6.55 -12.12 -8.72
N ASN A 190 7.53 -12.96 -8.37
CA ASN A 190 8.87 -12.99 -8.97
C ASN A 190 8.91 -13.31 -10.48
N TRP A 191 7.83 -13.80 -11.08
CA TRP A 191 7.77 -14.09 -12.52
C TRP A 191 6.86 -13.12 -13.27
N PHE A 192 7.48 -12.13 -13.91
CA PHE A 192 6.90 -11.40 -15.03
C PHE A 192 7.85 -11.53 -16.22
N ASN A 193 7.45 -12.28 -17.26
CA ASN A 193 8.24 -12.51 -18.49
C ASN A 193 9.70 -12.96 -18.24
N ASP A 194 9.91 -14.04 -17.47
CA ASP A 194 11.22 -14.68 -17.28
C ASP A 194 12.36 -13.78 -16.78
N ARG A 195 12.05 -12.63 -16.17
CA ARG A 195 13.05 -11.75 -15.52
C ARG A 195 12.79 -11.64 -14.02
N LEU A 196 13.84 -11.87 -13.22
CA LEU A 196 13.84 -11.57 -11.79
C LEU A 196 13.58 -10.07 -11.60
N LYS A 197 12.48 -9.73 -10.89
CA LYS A 197 12.13 -8.35 -10.49
C LYS A 197 12.94 -7.86 -9.27
N THR A 198 14.18 -8.31 -9.08
CA THR A 198 15.01 -7.84 -7.96
C THR A 198 15.49 -6.40 -8.13
N HIS A 199 15.28 -5.78 -9.30
CA HIS A 199 15.52 -4.36 -9.48
C HIS A 199 14.36 -3.72 -10.27
N THR A 200 13.75 -2.71 -9.66
CA THR A 200 13.07 -1.60 -10.35
C THR A 200 11.90 -1.97 -11.28
N ALA A 201 10.85 -2.63 -10.79
CA ALA A 201 9.55 -2.47 -11.44
C ALA A 201 8.96 -1.12 -11.00
N GLU A 202 8.60 -0.25 -11.95
CA GLU A 202 7.85 0.98 -11.66
C GLU A 202 6.59 0.62 -10.85
N HIS A 203 6.31 1.34 -9.76
CA HIS A 203 5.12 1.16 -8.90
C HIS A 203 3.80 1.04 -9.67
N TYR A 204 3.74 1.58 -10.88
CA TYR A 204 2.55 1.48 -11.72
C TYR A 204 2.25 0.05 -12.22
N LEU A 205 3.26 -0.83 -12.30
CA LEU A 205 3.11 -2.21 -12.78
C LEU A 205 2.64 -3.18 -11.67
N THR A 206 2.73 -2.80 -10.40
CA THR A 206 2.18 -3.59 -9.27
C THR A 206 0.67 -3.46 -9.14
N ASP A 207 0.08 -2.37 -9.67
CA ASP A 207 -1.37 -2.16 -9.70
C ASP A 207 -2.10 -3.06 -10.70
N GLN A 208 -1.39 -3.69 -11.64
CA GLN A 208 -1.98 -4.35 -12.82
C GLN A 208 -1.96 -5.89 -12.80
N ILE A 209 -1.39 -6.54 -11.77
CA ILE A 209 -1.19 -8.00 -11.81
C ILE A 209 -1.92 -8.69 -10.65
N THR A 210 -3.18 -8.97 -10.95
CA THR A 210 -4.00 -10.15 -10.60
C THR A 210 -3.52 -11.03 -9.42
N MET A 211 -4.33 -10.99 -8.36
CA MET A 211 -4.65 -12.10 -7.47
C MET A 211 -4.72 -13.43 -8.24
N SER A 212 -3.70 -14.28 -8.15
CA SER A 212 -3.79 -15.65 -8.70
C SER A 212 -3.52 -16.74 -7.67
N TYR A 213 -3.04 -16.41 -6.47
CA TYR A 213 -2.86 -17.39 -5.40
C TYR A 213 -3.21 -16.77 -4.05
N HIS A 214 -4.47 -16.87 -3.66
CA HIS A 214 -4.80 -16.76 -2.25
C HIS A 214 -4.50 -18.11 -1.60
N PRO A 215 -3.61 -18.17 -0.58
CA PRO A 215 -3.54 -19.35 0.27
C PRO A 215 -4.93 -19.62 0.88
N LYS A 216 -5.19 -20.85 1.33
CA LYS A 216 -6.49 -21.24 1.91
C LYS A 216 -6.91 -20.20 2.96
N ALA A 217 -8.16 -19.75 2.90
CA ALA A 217 -8.70 -18.85 3.91
C ALA A 217 -8.59 -19.52 5.28
N ASN A 218 -7.97 -18.84 6.23
CA ASN A 218 -7.88 -19.30 7.61
C ASN A 218 -9.25 -19.20 8.27
N GLN A 219 -9.94 -18.09 8.01
CA GLN A 219 -11.21 -17.73 8.61
C GLN A 219 -12.01 -16.91 7.60
N THR A 220 -13.31 -17.15 7.51
CA THR A 220 -14.23 -16.35 6.69
C THR A 220 -15.43 -15.99 7.55
N ILE A 221 -15.74 -14.70 7.61
CA ILE A 221 -16.89 -14.17 8.33
C ILE A 221 -17.67 -13.30 7.36
N GLU A 222 -18.93 -13.67 7.16
CA GLU A 222 -19.78 -13.12 6.09
C GLU A 222 -19.06 -13.23 4.74
N ASN A 223 -18.64 -12.10 4.17
CA ASN A 223 -18.09 -12.00 2.83
C ASN A 223 -16.59 -11.64 2.87
N ILE A 224 -15.97 -11.71 4.05
CA ILE A 224 -14.60 -11.27 4.30
C ILE A 224 -13.80 -12.46 4.80
N SER A 225 -12.75 -12.78 4.04
CA SER A 225 -11.83 -13.87 4.34
C SER A 225 -10.49 -13.33 4.80
N ILE A 226 -9.88 -13.98 5.79
CA ILE A 226 -8.50 -13.74 6.21
C ILE A 226 -7.63 -14.88 5.67
N HIS A 227 -6.56 -14.50 4.98
CA HIS A 227 -5.60 -15.43 4.38
C HIS A 227 -4.23 -15.27 5.01
N ASN A 228 -3.48 -16.37 5.16
CA ASN A 228 -2.14 -16.34 5.71
C ASN A 228 -1.08 -16.16 4.63
N PHE A 229 -0.25 -15.13 4.72
CA PHE A 229 0.92 -14.94 3.86
C PHE A 229 2.22 -15.48 4.45
N SER A 230 2.19 -16.13 5.63
CA SER A 230 3.38 -16.65 6.32
C SER A 230 4.35 -17.35 5.36
N TYR A 231 5.59 -16.86 5.35
CA TYR A 231 6.70 -17.44 4.59
C TYR A 231 7.06 -18.83 5.16
N PRO A 232 7.41 -19.83 4.32
CA PRO A 232 7.44 -19.79 2.86
C PRO A 232 6.05 -20.10 2.28
N SER A 233 5.26 -19.07 1.98
CA SER A 233 4.21 -19.23 0.99
C SER A 233 4.90 -19.04 -0.37
N LEU A 234 4.92 -20.08 -1.19
CA LEU A 234 5.41 -20.06 -2.58
C LEU A 234 4.59 -19.12 -3.50
N ALA A 235 3.75 -18.25 -2.93
CA ALA A 235 2.68 -17.52 -3.61
C ALA A 235 2.88 -16.00 -3.63
N VAL A 236 3.65 -15.42 -2.69
CA VAL A 236 3.87 -13.97 -2.59
C VAL A 236 5.30 -13.69 -2.11
N ASP A 237 6.09 -13.06 -2.97
CA ASP A 237 7.52 -12.83 -2.71
C ASP A 237 7.78 -11.56 -1.89
N PHE A 238 6.97 -10.51 -2.13
CA PHE A 238 7.14 -9.19 -1.52
C PHE A 238 5.79 -8.47 -1.40
N ILE A 239 5.52 -7.89 -0.23
CA ILE A 239 4.27 -7.20 0.10
C ILE A 239 4.56 -5.70 0.27
N GLN A 240 3.91 -4.85 -0.52
CA GLN A 240 4.05 -3.39 -0.46
C GLN A 240 2.72 -2.73 -0.12
N GLY A 241 2.74 -1.42 0.12
CA GLY A 241 1.53 -0.59 0.14
C GLY A 241 0.67 -0.75 1.38
N ALA A 242 1.29 -0.63 2.56
CA ALA A 242 0.61 -0.62 3.84
C ALA A 242 -0.10 0.70 4.15
N HIS A 243 -0.86 1.20 3.19
CA HIS A 243 -1.74 2.36 3.36
C HIS A 243 -2.87 2.07 4.35
N GLY A 244 -3.12 0.79 4.67
CA GLY A 244 -4.01 0.40 5.75
C GLY A 244 -3.72 -1.01 6.28
N TYR A 245 -3.51 -1.13 7.59
CA TYR A 245 -3.29 -2.41 8.27
C TYR A 245 -3.74 -2.36 9.74
N THR A 246 -3.84 -3.51 10.38
CA THR A 246 -4.06 -3.60 11.83
C THR A 246 -3.01 -4.47 12.51
N ILE A 247 -2.57 -4.02 13.68
CA ILE A 247 -1.60 -4.69 14.55
C ILE A 247 -2.06 -4.61 15.99
N SER A 248 -1.54 -5.50 16.83
CA SER A 248 -1.64 -5.40 18.28
C SER A 248 -0.58 -4.49 18.89
N ASP A 249 -0.73 -4.16 20.17
CA ASP A 249 0.33 -3.53 20.97
C ASP A 249 1.62 -4.36 21.04
N LYS A 250 1.51 -5.70 21.13
CA LYS A 250 2.67 -6.59 21.17
C LYS A 250 3.46 -6.55 19.86
N VAL A 251 2.75 -6.56 18.72
CA VAL A 251 3.36 -6.41 17.40
C VAL A 251 3.95 -5.00 17.23
N ALA A 252 3.26 -3.96 17.71
CA ALA A 252 3.78 -2.58 17.73
C ALA A 252 5.09 -2.48 18.53
N SER A 253 5.16 -3.10 19.72
CA SER A 253 6.38 -3.18 20.53
C SER A 253 7.51 -3.90 19.79
N LYS A 254 7.20 -4.97 19.06
CA LYS A 254 8.17 -5.73 18.27
C LYS A 254 8.71 -4.91 17.09
N LEU A 255 7.83 -4.24 16.35
CA LEU A 255 8.19 -3.33 15.26
C LEU A 255 9.10 -2.19 15.74
N LEU A 256 8.82 -1.61 16.91
CA LEU A 256 9.69 -0.61 17.54
C LEU A 256 11.07 -1.18 17.86
N LYS A 257 11.14 -2.38 18.45
CA LYS A 257 12.41 -3.01 18.83
C LYS A 257 13.32 -3.28 17.62
N ILE A 258 12.75 -3.74 16.50
CA ILE A 258 13.56 -4.13 15.33
C ILE A 258 13.97 -2.96 14.44
N ASN A 259 13.14 -1.91 14.38
CA ASN A 259 13.31 -0.78 13.47
C ASN A 259 13.57 0.55 14.19
N THR A 260 14.08 0.54 15.43
CA THR A 260 14.61 1.73 16.12
C THR A 260 16.09 1.53 16.46
N PRO A 261 17.03 2.32 15.89
CA PRO A 261 16.83 3.34 14.86
C PRO A 261 16.25 2.78 13.55
N ILE A 262 15.68 3.66 12.72
CA ILE A 262 15.09 3.29 11.42
C ILE A 262 16.18 2.66 10.54
N CYS A 263 15.90 1.47 10.02
CA CYS A 263 16.76 0.78 9.06
C CYS A 263 15.99 0.24 7.84
N CYS A 264 14.67 0.26 7.87
CA CYS A 264 13.80 -0.11 6.75
C CYS A 264 12.55 0.77 6.71
N THR A 265 11.92 0.86 5.54
CA THR A 265 10.70 1.65 5.32
C THR A 265 9.52 1.04 6.09
N ALA A 266 8.51 1.86 6.41
CA ALA A 266 7.33 1.42 7.14
C ALA A 266 6.56 0.30 6.45
N ASP A 267 6.50 0.34 5.12
CA ASP A 267 5.79 -0.58 4.25
C ASP A 267 6.56 -1.87 3.91
N ASP A 268 7.85 -1.95 4.29
CA ASP A 268 8.66 -3.13 4.00
C ASP A 268 9.15 -3.89 5.24
N VAL A 269 8.95 -3.38 6.47
CA VAL A 269 9.54 -3.97 7.69
C VAL A 269 9.27 -5.48 7.78
N TRP A 270 8.03 -5.91 7.54
CA TRP A 270 7.66 -7.32 7.59
C TRP A 270 8.28 -8.19 6.48
N ASN A 271 8.70 -7.62 5.35
CA ASN A 271 9.40 -8.36 4.29
C ASN A 271 10.82 -8.76 4.69
N TYR A 272 11.47 -7.98 5.55
CA TYR A 272 12.86 -8.23 5.98
C TYR A 272 12.94 -9.05 7.27
N PHE A 273 11.87 -9.04 8.08
CA PHE A 273 11.80 -9.75 9.35
C PHE A 273 10.70 -10.82 9.33
N LYS A 274 10.65 -11.64 8.26
CA LYS A 274 9.57 -12.62 8.00
C LYS A 274 9.38 -13.66 9.13
N ASN A 275 10.43 -13.98 9.88
CA ASN A 275 10.35 -14.91 11.00
C ASN A 275 9.80 -14.28 12.29
N GLU A 276 9.70 -12.95 12.33
CA GLU A 276 9.22 -12.22 13.50
C GLU A 276 7.72 -12.00 13.50
N PHE A 277 7.05 -12.14 12.35
CA PHE A 277 5.65 -11.80 12.16
C PHE A 277 4.88 -12.89 11.40
N GLN A 278 3.62 -13.07 11.77
CA GLN A 278 2.64 -13.76 10.96
C GLN A 278 1.91 -12.69 10.13
N ILE A 279 2.09 -12.69 8.82
CA ILE A 279 1.41 -11.73 7.96
C ILE A 279 0.13 -12.37 7.46
N VAL A 280 -1.00 -11.70 7.67
CA VAL A 280 -2.30 -12.12 7.17
C VAL A 280 -2.94 -10.97 6.38
N CYS A 281 -3.91 -11.26 5.51
CA CYS A 281 -4.56 -10.23 4.71
C CYS A 281 -6.06 -10.48 4.55
N THR A 282 -6.82 -9.41 4.29
CA THR A 282 -8.25 -9.50 3.98
C THR A 282 -8.50 -9.71 2.48
N SER A 283 -9.49 -10.53 2.15
CA SER A 283 -10.11 -10.59 0.83
C SER A 283 -11.64 -10.47 0.97
N PRO A 284 -12.27 -9.47 0.32
CA PRO A 284 -11.67 -8.41 -0.49
C PRO A 284 -10.86 -7.40 0.35
N MET A 285 -10.06 -6.56 -0.32
CA MET A 285 -9.37 -5.45 0.33
C MET A 285 -10.36 -4.42 0.88
N LEU A 286 -10.04 -3.85 2.04
CA LEU A 286 -10.89 -2.88 2.73
C LEU A 286 -10.52 -1.44 2.38
N PHE A 287 -9.32 -1.22 1.85
CA PHE A 287 -8.88 0.07 1.35
C PHE A 287 -8.25 -0.07 -0.03
N ASN A 288 -8.43 0.96 -0.84
CA ASN A 288 -7.65 1.24 -2.03
C ASN A 288 -6.68 2.39 -1.72
N ARG A 289 -5.78 2.70 -2.67
CA ARG A 289 -4.87 3.84 -2.57
C ARG A 289 -5.26 4.95 -3.54
N GLN A 290 -5.18 6.21 -3.09
CA GLN A 290 -5.23 7.35 -4.01
C GLN A 290 -3.92 7.44 -4.83
N LEU A 291 -3.99 7.20 -6.14
CA LEU A 291 -2.82 7.18 -7.04
C LEU A 291 -2.29 8.56 -7.45
N SER A 292 -2.81 9.65 -6.88
CA SER A 292 -2.38 11.01 -7.21
C SER A 292 -1.60 11.62 -6.05
N ASP A 293 -0.44 12.23 -6.34
CA ASP A 293 0.22 13.21 -5.47
C ASP A 293 0.89 12.65 -4.19
N SER A 294 1.79 11.69 -4.36
CA SER A 294 2.66 11.15 -3.30
C SER A 294 4.08 11.75 -3.38
N ASP A 295 4.50 12.41 -2.30
CA ASP A 295 5.85 12.99 -2.17
C ASP A 295 6.96 11.92 -2.25
N ILE A 296 6.71 10.72 -1.71
CA ILE A 296 7.64 9.59 -1.76
C ILE A 296 7.83 9.14 -3.21
N GLU A 297 6.74 9.02 -3.97
CA GLU A 297 6.83 8.64 -5.38
C GLU A 297 7.48 9.71 -6.23
N GLU A 298 7.19 10.99 -5.97
CA GLU A 298 7.85 12.09 -6.66
C GLU A 298 9.36 12.09 -6.40
N ASN A 299 9.78 11.86 -5.15
CA ASN A 299 11.21 11.77 -4.83
C ASN A 299 11.87 10.55 -5.49
N ARG A 300 11.23 9.37 -5.45
CA ARG A 300 11.75 8.16 -6.13
C ARG A 300 11.94 8.41 -7.64
N LYS A 301 11.03 9.14 -8.29
CA LYS A 301 11.16 9.55 -9.70
C LYS A 301 12.33 10.51 -9.93
N LYS A 302 12.57 11.45 -9.02
CA LYS A 302 13.73 12.36 -9.09
C LYS A 302 15.04 11.59 -8.98
N LEU A 303 15.13 10.66 -8.04
CA LEU A 303 16.32 9.81 -7.85
C LEU A 303 16.62 8.92 -9.06
N SER A 304 15.60 8.32 -9.68
CA SER A 304 15.80 7.55 -10.91
C SER A 304 16.26 8.43 -12.08
N PHE A 305 15.82 9.70 -12.14
CA PHE A 305 16.26 10.62 -13.19
C PHE A 305 17.72 11.06 -13.02
N PHE A 306 18.16 11.24 -11.77
CA PHE A 306 19.56 11.57 -11.46
C PHE A 306 20.51 10.38 -11.65
N SER A 307 20.07 9.14 -11.44
CA SER A 307 20.92 7.97 -11.73
C SER A 307 21.20 7.78 -13.23
N PHE A 308 20.34 8.29 -14.13
CA PHE A 308 20.62 8.32 -15.57
C PHE A 308 21.49 9.51 -16.03
N GLY A 309 21.74 10.49 -15.15
CA GLY A 309 22.54 11.68 -15.45
C GLY A 309 24.02 11.59 -15.07
N TYR A 310 24.44 10.52 -14.39
CA TYR A 310 25.81 10.36 -13.86
C TYR A 310 26.65 9.27 -14.55
N ASP A 311 26.16 8.65 -15.63
CA ASP A 311 26.91 7.64 -16.41
C ASP A 311 27.86 8.23 -17.48
N HIS A 312 28.07 9.56 -17.50
CA HIS A 312 28.95 10.21 -18.49
C HIS A 312 30.21 10.89 -17.93
N LEU A 313 30.57 10.69 -16.66
CA LEU A 313 31.82 11.25 -16.10
C LEU A 313 32.79 10.24 -15.47
N ALA A 314 32.58 8.94 -15.68
CA ALA A 314 33.61 7.92 -15.40
C ALA A 314 34.19 7.37 -16.73
N LYS A 315 34.79 8.25 -17.54
CA LYS A 315 35.87 7.81 -18.44
C LYS A 315 37.08 7.57 -17.55
N ILE A 316 37.21 6.35 -17.05
CA ILE A 316 38.48 5.83 -16.57
C ILE A 316 39.33 5.64 -17.83
N ASP A 317 40.45 6.36 -17.90
CA ASP A 317 41.51 6.15 -18.87
C ASP A 317 41.89 4.66 -18.88
N HIS A 318 41.67 4.03 -20.03
CA HIS A 318 42.29 2.76 -20.37
C HIS A 318 43.74 3.05 -20.79
N GLU A 319 44.67 3.05 -19.85
CA GLU A 319 46.08 2.79 -20.13
C GLU A 319 46.79 2.33 -18.83
N ASP A 320 47.67 1.35 -18.99
CA ASP A 320 48.59 0.79 -18.00
C ASP A 320 48.07 -0.18 -16.91
N PHE A 321 47.81 -1.42 -17.34
CA PHE A 321 48.41 -2.58 -16.65
C PHE A 321 49.04 -3.52 -17.68
N GLY A 322 50.19 -3.10 -18.21
CA GLY A 322 51.20 -3.99 -18.76
C GLY A 322 52.41 -3.98 -17.83
N ARG A 323 52.60 -5.05 -17.06
CA ARG A 323 53.87 -5.75 -16.76
C ARG A 323 53.68 -6.80 -15.69
#